data_AF-A0A1W9QPS0-F1
#
_entry.id   AF-A0A1W9QPS0-F1
#
_cell.length_a   1.000
_cell.length_b   1.000
_cell.length_c   1.000
_cell.angle_alpha   90.00
_cell.angle_beta   90.00
_cell.angle_gamma   90.00
#
_symmetry.space_group_name_H-M   'P 1'
#
loop_
_entity.id
_entity.type
_entity.pdbx_description
1 polymer ?
#
loop_
_entity_poly.entity_id
_entity_poly.type
_entity_poly.pdbx_seq_one_letter_code
_entity_poly.pdbx_strand_id
1 'polypeptide(L)' 'MFNTIEIDRKNLTIMGVRFSNLKTLEITANAIGSNMFEGFKPTPQSVKIIRDYVTGKITLSELMKFAKNKSYV' A
#
# COMPACT_ATOMS: atom_id res chain seq x y z
N MET A 1 9.86 17.78 5.96
CA MET A 1 10.42 17.11 4.77
C MET A 1 9.56 15.89 4.50
N PHE A 2 8.89 15.80 3.35
CA PHE A 2 8.05 14.64 3.02
C PHE A 2 8.95 13.48 2.62
N ASN A 3 8.74 12.30 3.20
CA ASN A 3 9.44 11.10 2.76
C ASN A 3 8.87 10.70 1.40
N THR A 4 9.70 10.66 0.36
CA THR A 4 9.27 10.16 -0.94
C THR A 4 9.27 8.63 -0.93
N ILE A 5 8.35 8.03 -1.70
CA ILE A 5 8.33 6.60 -1.98
C ILE A 5 8.49 6.38 -3.48
N GLU A 6 9.11 5.26 -3.84
CA GLU A 6 9.26 4.86 -5.24
C GLU A 6 7.92 4.40 -5.80
N ILE A 7 7.51 5.02 -6.92
CA ILE A 7 6.35 4.63 -7.72
C ILE A 7 6.79 4.54 -9.18
N ASP A 8 6.75 3.34 -9.75
CA ASP A 8 7.05 3.12 -11.17
C ASP A 8 5.75 2.79 -11.92
N ARG A 9 5.24 3.77 -12.67
CA ARG A 9 4.03 3.61 -13.48
C ARG A 9 4.25 2.77 -14.75
N LYS A 10 5.49 2.64 -15.22
CA LYS A 10 5.82 1.81 -16.39
C LYS A 10 5.79 0.33 -16.01
N ASN A 11 6.40 -0.01 -14.88
CA ASN A 11 6.45 -1.38 -14.36
C ASN A 11 5.28 -1.73 -13.42
N LEU A 12 4.41 -0.76 -13.14
CA LEU A 12 3.26 -0.87 -12.24
C LEU A 12 3.69 -1.32 -10.83
N THR A 13 4.65 -0.63 -10.22
CA THR A 13 5.11 -0.94 -8.86
C THR A 13 5.04 0.26 -7.92
N ILE A 14 4.84 -0.02 -6.63
CA ILE A 14 5.06 0.91 -5.52
C ILE A 14 6.02 0.21 -4.56
N MET A 15 7.20 0.79 -4.30
CA MET A 15 8.25 0.17 -3.46
C MET A 15 8.53 -1.31 -3.83
N GLY A 16 8.61 -1.62 -5.13
CA GLY A 16 8.81 -2.98 -5.65
C GLY A 16 7.56 -3.89 -5.64
N VAL A 17 6.45 -3.49 -5.02
CA VAL A 17 5.19 -4.26 -5.02
C VAL A 17 4.46 -4.05 -6.34
N ARG A 18 4.25 -5.13 -7.11
CA ARG A 18 3.58 -5.09 -8.41
C ARG A 18 2.05 -4.96 -8.32
N PHE A 19 1.48 -4.21 -9.23
CA PHE A 19 0.04 -3.99 -9.41
C PHE A 19 -0.42 -4.58 -10.75
N SER A 20 -1.68 -4.98 -10.82
CA SER A 20 -2.25 -5.58 -12.03
C SER A 20 -2.55 -4.54 -13.13
N ASN A 21 -2.84 -3.31 -12.74
CA ASN A 21 -3.17 -2.21 -13.65
C ASN A 21 -2.87 -0.84 -13.01
N LEU A 22 -2.81 0.20 -13.85
CA LEU A 22 -2.52 1.57 -13.42
C LEU A 22 -3.57 2.12 -12.45
N LYS A 23 -4.85 1.82 -12.66
CA LYS A 23 -5.94 2.31 -11.78
C LYS A 23 -5.77 1.83 -10.35
N THR A 24 -5.47 0.54 -10.13
CA THR A 24 -5.22 0.00 -8.80
C THR A 24 -3.97 0.59 -8.15
N LEU A 25 -2.91 0.82 -8.94
CA LEU A 25 -1.70 1.50 -8.48
C LEU A 25 -2.02 2.91 -7.99
N GLU A 26 -2.73 3.71 -8.79
CA GLU A 26 -3.03 5.11 -8.47
C GLU A 26 -3.95 5.25 -7.25
N ILE A 27 -5.01 4.44 -7.15
CA ILE A 27 -5.89 4.45 -5.98
C ILE A 27 -5.11 4.07 -4.71
N THR A 28 -4.22 3.08 -4.81
CA THR A 28 -3.39 2.64 -3.68
C THR A 28 -2.36 3.71 -3.29
N ALA A 29 -1.70 4.33 -4.28
CA ALA A 29 -0.76 5.41 -4.07
C ALA A 29 -1.42 6.62 -3.39
N ASN A 30 -2.64 6.99 -3.79
CA ASN A 30 -3.40 8.07 -3.17
C ASN A 30 -3.75 7.76 -1.71
N ALA A 31 -4.21 6.54 -1.43
CA ALA A 31 -4.51 6.12 -0.06
C ALA A 31 -3.26 6.16 0.83
N ILE A 32 -2.12 5.65 0.34
CA ILE A 32 -0.85 5.69 1.07
C ILE A 32 -0.40 7.14 1.27
N GLY A 33 -0.43 7.97 0.23
CA GLY A 33 -0.04 9.37 0.27
C GLY A 33 -0.82 10.17 1.33
N SER A 34 -2.14 10.00 1.39
CA SER A 34 -2.98 10.64 2.42
C SER A 34 -2.52 10.27 3.83
N ASN A 35 -2.29 8.99 4.10
CA ASN A 35 -1.83 8.53 5.41
C ASN A 35 -0.39 8.98 5.73
N MET A 36 0.46 9.16 4.71
CA MET A 36 1.81 9.68 4.90
C MET A 36 1.82 11.13 5.41
N PHE A 37 0.82 11.95 5.05
CA PHE A 37 0.65 13.29 5.64
C PHE A 37 0.31 13.25 7.13
N GLU A 38 -0.22 12.12 7.61
CA GLU A 38 -0.53 11.86 9.02
C GLU A 38 0.61 11.13 9.75
N GLY A 39 1.76 10.92 9.09
CA GLY A 39 2.95 10.30 9.69
C GLY A 39 3.09 8.80 9.45
N PHE A 40 2.21 8.19 8.64
CA PHE A 40 2.40 6.79 8.21
C PHE A 40 3.68 6.64 7.39
N LYS A 41 4.49 5.63 7.71
CA LYS A 41 5.70 5.28 6.99
C LYS A 41 5.49 3.93 6.30
N PRO A 42 5.17 3.89 4.99
CA PRO A 42 4.91 2.64 4.31
C PRO A 42 6.17 1.78 4.22
N THR A 43 5.97 0.47 4.26
CA THR A 43 6.95 -0.57 3.91
C THR A 43 6.46 -1.34 2.68
N PRO A 44 7.31 -2.09 1.98
CA PRO A 44 6.84 -2.98 0.90
C PRO A 44 5.74 -3.95 1.37
N GLN A 45 5.82 -4.43 2.62
CA GLN A 45 4.82 -5.33 3.18
C GLN A 45 3.49 -4.61 3.45
N SER A 46 3.51 -3.38 3.98
CA SER A 46 2.28 -2.61 4.19
C SER A 46 1.62 -2.25 2.86
N VAL A 47 2.40 -1.89 1.84
CA VAL A 47 1.92 -1.62 0.47
C VAL A 47 1.21 -2.86 -0.10
N LYS A 48 1.80 -4.05 0.07
CA LYS A 48 1.20 -5.31 -0.36
C LYS A 48 -0.13 -5.59 0.33
N ILE A 49 -0.21 -5.39 1.64
CA ILE A 49 -1.44 -5.58 2.42
C ILE A 49 -2.53 -4.60 1.96
N ILE A 50 -2.19 -3.32 1.80
CA ILE A 50 -3.15 -2.29 1.35
C ILE A 50 -3.65 -2.62 -0.06
N ARG A 51 -2.76 -2.98 -1.00
CA ARG A 51 -3.15 -3.41 -2.35
C ARG A 51 -4.11 -4.60 -2.28
N ASP A 52 -3.76 -5.63 -1.52
CA ASP A 52 -4.57 -6.85 -1.43
C ASP A 52 -5.95 -6.55 -0.82
N TYR A 53 -6.05 -5.59 0.10
CA TYR A 53 -7.33 -5.12 0.64
C TYR A 53 -8.15 -4.32 -0.39
N VAL A 54 -7.54 -3.32 -1.03
CA VAL A 54 -8.19 -2.47 -2.05
C VAL A 54 -8.68 -3.29 -3.25
N THR A 55 -8.01 -4.39 -3.57
CA THR A 55 -8.39 -5.31 -4.66
C THR A 55 -9.38 -6.39 -4.23
N GLY A 56 -9.79 -6.44 -2.95
CA GLY A 56 -10.70 -7.44 -2.41
C GLY A 56 -10.09 -8.84 -2.26
N LYS A 57 -8.76 -8.97 -2.36
CA LYS A 57 -8.04 -10.24 -2.16
C LYS A 57 -7.97 -10.63 -0.68
N ILE A 58 -7.93 -9.65 0.21
CA ILE A 58 -8.13 -9.86 1.65
C ILE A 58 -9.32 -9.04 2.15
N THR A 59 -10.00 -9.59 3.14
CA THR A 59 -11.14 -8.99 3.83
C THR A 59 -10.70 -7.94 4.86
N LEU A 60 -11.65 -7.13 5.33
CA LEU A 60 -11.41 -6.23 6.47
C LEU A 60 -10.99 -7.00 7.74
N SER A 61 -11.52 -8.19 7.97
CA SER A 61 -11.14 -9.02 9.12
C SER A 61 -9.66 -9.43 9.07
N GLU A 62 -9.17 -9.81 7.89
CA GLU A 62 -7.76 -10.14 7.67
C GLU A 62 -6.86 -8.91 7.78
N LEU A 63 -7.29 -7.77 7.24
CA LEU A 63 -6.59 -6.50 7.43
C LEU A 63 -6.43 -6.17 8.92
N MET A 64 -7.50 -6.29 9.71
CA MET A 64 -7.44 -6.07 11.15
C MET A 64 -6.51 -7.04 11.87
N LYS A 65 -6.44 -8.30 11.44
CA LYS A 65 -5.48 -9.28 11.99
C LYS A 65 -4.04 -8.85 11.72
N PHE A 66 -3.72 -8.40 10.50
CA PHE A 66 -2.38 -7.89 10.18
C PHE A 66 -2.01 -6.67 11.00
N ALA A 67 -2.95 -5.75 11.20
CA ALA A 67 -2.75 -4.56 12.04
C ALA A 67 -2.50 -4.94 13.50
N LYS A 68 -3.33 -5.82 14.09
CA LYS A 68 -3.19 -6.28 15.48
C LYS A 68 -1.87 -7.00 15.72
N ASN A 69 -1.44 -7.81 14.76
CA ASN A 69 -0.20 -8.58 14.84
C ASN A 69 1.04 -7.77 14.42
N LYS A 70 0.88 -6.49 14.04
CA LYS A 70 1.94 -5.65 13.49
C LYS A 70 2.69 -6.30 12.32
N SER A 71 2.02 -7.11 11.51
CA SER A 71 2.64 -7.86 10.39
C SER A 71 2.88 -7.02 9.13
N TYR A 72 2.92 -5.69 9.29
CA TYR A 72 3.09 -4.69 8.25
C TYR A 72 4.48 -4.02 8.28
N VAL A 73 5.32 -4.36 9.27
CA VAL A 73 6.72 -3.92 9.36
C VAL A 73 7.65 -4.87 8.62
#